data_AF-A0AAX3BEV1-F1
#
_entry.id   AF-A0AAX3BEV1-F1
#
_cell.length_a   1.000
_cell.length_b   1.000
_cell.length_c   1.000
_cell.angle_alpha   90.00
_cell.angle_beta   90.00
_cell.angle_gamma   90.00
#
_symmetry.space_group_name_H-M   'P 1'
#
loop_
_entity.id
_entity.type
_entity.pdbx_description
1 polymer ?
#
loop_
_entity_poly.entity_id
_entity_poly.type
_entity_poly.pdbx_seq_one_letter_code
_entity_poly.pdbx_strand_id
1 'polypeptide(L)'
;MASPLSLKEAVEILELGESFSLEDLQNSYRKLLKKYHPDHCQDLAVFCEEKTREVIEAYKLVFSYVKHYRITVNALESSVPEEFWMKHFASDGVWGNPDFFSHQKKK
;
A
#
# COMPACT_ATOMS: atom_id res chain seq x y z
N MET A 1 -9.33 -18.05 23.75
CA MET A 1 -8.57 -16.83 23.45
C MET A 1 -8.46 -16.77 21.93
N ALA A 2 -9.06 -15.78 21.28
CA ALA A 2 -8.97 -15.66 19.83
C ALA A 2 -7.50 -15.49 19.46
N SER A 3 -6.98 -16.40 18.63
CA SER A 3 -5.65 -16.26 18.05
C SER A 3 -5.57 -14.87 17.39
N PRO A 4 -4.50 -14.09 17.61
CA PRO A 4 -4.38 -12.81 16.94
C PRO A 4 -4.33 -13.07 15.43
N LEU A 5 -5.27 -12.45 14.69
CA LEU A 5 -5.27 -12.44 13.23
C LEU A 5 -3.87 -12.06 12.73
N SER A 6 -3.31 -12.84 11.82
CA SER A 6 -2.04 -12.48 11.20
C SER A 6 -2.23 -11.34 10.20
N LEU A 7 -1.16 -10.61 9.92
CA LEU A 7 -1.15 -9.53 8.92
C LEU A 7 -1.58 -10.02 7.53
N LYS A 8 -1.20 -11.25 7.15
CA LYS A 8 -1.56 -11.84 5.86
C LYS A 8 -3.05 -12.16 5.79
N GLU A 9 -3.59 -12.80 6.82
CA GLU A 9 -5.03 -13.10 6.89
C GLU A 9 -5.87 -11.82 6.88
N ALA A 10 -5.42 -10.76 7.57
CA ALA A 10 -6.11 -9.48 7.55
C ALA A 10 -6.14 -8.83 6.16
N VAL A 11 -5.04 -8.94 5.39
CA VAL A 11 -4.98 -8.46 3.99
C VAL A 11 -5.92 -9.28 3.10
N GLU A 12 -5.97 -10.59 3.28
CA GLU A 12 -6.90 -11.48 2.55
C GLU A 12 -8.37 -11.17 2.88
N ILE A 13 -8.72 -10.98 4.15
CA ILE A 13 -10.08 -10.59 4.59
C ILE A 13 -10.50 -9.25 3.98
N LEU A 14 -9.55 -8.32 3.84
CA LEU A 14 -9.76 -7.03 3.22
C LEU A 14 -9.72 -7.09 1.68
N GLU A 15 -9.65 -8.28 1.07
CA GLU A 15 -9.59 -8.44 -0.39
C GLU A 15 -8.49 -7.57 -1.04
N LEU A 16 -7.36 -7.38 -0.34
CA LEU A 16 -6.22 -6.59 -0.81
C LEU A 16 -5.18 -7.48 -1.50
N GLY A 17 -4.48 -6.93 -2.50
CA GLY A 17 -3.38 -7.61 -3.17
C GLY A 17 -2.07 -7.59 -2.34
N GLU A 18 -1.02 -8.21 -2.89
CA GLU A 18 0.33 -8.21 -2.26
C GLU A 18 0.93 -6.81 -2.08
N SER A 19 0.48 -5.85 -2.90
CA SER A 19 0.80 -4.43 -2.79
C SER A 19 -0.50 -3.62 -2.80
N PHE A 20 -0.62 -2.67 -1.88
CA PHE A 20 -1.78 -1.81 -1.74
C PHE A 20 -1.38 -0.45 -1.16
N SER A 21 -2.12 0.59 -1.50
CA SER A 21 -1.99 1.91 -0.91
C SER A 21 -2.91 2.09 0.31
N LEU A 22 -2.70 3.16 1.08
CA LEU A 22 -3.64 3.55 2.13
C LEU A 22 -5.05 3.85 1.59
N GLU A 23 -5.13 4.31 0.35
CA GLU A 23 -6.41 4.56 -0.32
C GLU A 23 -7.12 3.24 -0.66
N ASP A 24 -6.40 2.25 -1.16
CA ASP A 24 -6.95 0.90 -1.44
C ASP A 24 -7.49 0.25 -0.17
N LEU A 25 -6.74 0.37 0.94
CA LEU A 25 -7.16 -0.10 2.25
C LEU A 25 -8.48 0.53 2.69
N GLN A 26 -8.63 1.85 2.57
CA GLN A 26 -9.86 2.56 2.93
C GLN A 26 -11.02 2.22 1.99
N ASN A 27 -10.75 2.11 0.69
CA ASN A 27 -11.75 1.78 -0.32
C ASN A 27 -12.30 0.37 -0.13
N SER A 28 -11.42 -0.60 0.11
CA SER A 28 -11.86 -1.97 0.37
C SER A 28 -12.69 -2.08 1.64
N TYR A 29 -12.24 -1.44 2.74
CA TYR A 29 -13.01 -1.38 3.98
C TYR A 29 -14.43 -0.83 3.78
N ARG A 30 -14.57 0.29 3.05
CA ARG A 30 -15.89 0.88 2.75
C ARG A 30 -16.74 -0.05 1.87
N LYS A 31 -16.15 -0.76 0.92
CA LYS A 31 -16.85 -1.74 0.06
C LYS A 31 -17.38 -2.91 0.88
N LEU A 32 -16.55 -3.49 1.73
CA LEU A 32 -16.89 -4.64 2.56
C LEU A 32 -17.95 -4.28 3.61
N LEU A 33 -17.87 -3.10 4.23
CA LEU A 33 -18.92 -2.64 5.13
C LEU A 33 -20.27 -2.47 4.45
N LYS A 34 -20.30 -1.96 3.21
CA LYS A 34 -21.56 -1.85 2.45
C LYS A 34 -22.11 -3.23 2.10
N LYS A 35 -21.24 -4.20 1.80
CA LYS A 35 -21.62 -5.58 1.44
C LYS A 35 -22.20 -6.35 2.63
N TYR A 36 -21.62 -6.19 3.82
CA TYR A 36 -22.01 -6.93 5.03
C TYR A 36 -22.84 -6.09 6.01
N HIS A 37 -23.29 -4.89 5.61
CA HIS A 37 -24.09 -4.04 6.50
C HIS A 37 -25.33 -4.79 6.96
N PRO A 38 -25.66 -4.77 8.27
CA PRO A 38 -26.80 -5.53 8.81
C PRO A 38 -28.13 -5.18 8.13
N ASP A 39 -28.31 -3.95 7.66
CA ASP A 39 -29.52 -3.54 6.91
C ASP A 39 -29.71 -4.30 5.58
N HIS A 40 -28.64 -4.82 4.98
CA HIS A 40 -28.69 -5.57 3.73
C HIS A 40 -28.78 -7.09 3.95
N CYS A 41 -28.66 -7.57 5.19
CA CYS A 41 -28.65 -8.98 5.54
C CYS A 41 -29.83 -9.37 6.44
N GLN A 42 -31.04 -9.38 5.87
CA GLN A 42 -32.25 -9.77 6.61
C GLN A 42 -32.29 -11.27 6.94
N ASP A 43 -31.80 -12.15 6.05
CA ASP A 43 -31.88 -13.61 6.24
C ASP A 43 -30.66 -14.22 6.95
N LEU A 44 -29.57 -13.48 7.08
CA LEU A 44 -28.26 -13.95 7.57
C LEU A 44 -27.62 -12.95 8.56
N ALA A 45 -28.43 -12.34 9.42
CA ALA A 45 -27.99 -11.28 10.34
C ALA A 45 -26.75 -11.68 11.17
N VAL A 46 -26.73 -12.91 11.72
CA VAL A 46 -25.60 -13.42 12.52
C VAL A 46 -24.31 -13.52 11.69
N PHE A 47 -24.41 -14.00 10.44
CA PHE A 47 -23.27 -14.12 9.54
C PHE A 47 -22.74 -12.74 9.12
N CYS A 48 -23.63 -11.78 8.84
CA CYS A 48 -23.21 -10.44 8.44
C CYS A 48 -22.63 -9.64 9.61
N GLU A 49 -23.11 -9.87 10.83
CA GLU A 49 -22.49 -9.32 12.05
C GLU A 49 -21.08 -9.89 12.26
N GLU A 50 -20.92 -11.21 12.15
CA GLU A 50 -19.61 -11.87 12.26
C GLU A 50 -18.63 -11.37 11.18
N LYS A 51 -19.06 -11.29 9.92
CA LYS A 51 -18.23 -10.76 8.82
C LYS A 51 -17.90 -9.28 8.99
N THR A 52 -18.84 -8.46 9.44
CA THR A 52 -18.57 -7.05 9.72
C THR A 52 -17.52 -6.92 10.81
N ARG A 53 -17.60 -7.75 11.85
CA ARG A 53 -16.62 -7.77 12.94
C ARG A 53 -15.23 -8.18 12.43
N GLU A 54 -15.13 -9.23 11.63
CA GLU A 54 -13.86 -9.67 11.01
C GLU A 54 -13.23 -8.54 10.18
N VAL A 55 -14.02 -7.86 9.35
CA VAL A 55 -13.55 -6.74 8.51
C VAL A 55 -13.05 -5.57 9.36
N ILE A 56 -13.73 -5.24 10.46
CA ILE A 56 -13.32 -4.18 11.38
C ILE A 56 -12.01 -4.55 12.09
N GLU A 57 -11.86 -5.79 12.56
CA GLU A 57 -10.64 -6.26 13.22
C GLU A 57 -9.45 -6.26 12.24
N ALA A 58 -9.64 -6.78 11.03
CA ALA A 58 -8.64 -6.78 9.97
C ALA A 58 -8.19 -5.36 9.60
N TYR A 59 -9.14 -4.44 9.40
CA TYR A 59 -8.84 -3.04 9.09
C TYR A 59 -8.00 -2.38 10.19
N LYS A 60 -8.37 -2.56 11.46
CA LYS A 60 -7.62 -1.98 12.59
C LYS A 60 -6.19 -2.49 12.62
N LEU A 61 -5.99 -3.78 12.37
CA LEU A 61 -4.67 -4.41 12.38
C LEU A 61 -3.79 -3.86 11.25
N VAL A 62 -4.26 -3.91 9.99
CA VAL A 62 -3.50 -3.39 8.84
C VAL A 62 -3.27 -1.88 8.97
N PHE A 63 -4.29 -1.12 9.37
CA PHE A 63 -4.16 0.32 9.54
C PHE A 63 -3.18 0.70 10.64
N SER A 64 -3.16 -0.04 11.76
CA SER A 64 -2.16 0.18 12.82
C SER A 64 -0.73 -0.03 12.31
N TYR A 65 -0.52 -1.03 11.47
CA TYR A 65 0.79 -1.31 10.88
C TYR A 65 1.23 -0.20 9.92
N VAL A 66 0.35 0.23 9.02
CA VAL A 66 0.69 1.23 8.00
C VAL A 66 0.76 2.65 8.57
N LYS A 67 -0.07 3.01 9.56
CA LYS A 67 -0.11 4.35 10.16
C LYS A 67 1.22 4.78 10.78
N HIS A 68 2.02 3.83 11.27
CA HIS A 68 3.33 4.13 11.85
C HIS A 68 4.44 4.34 10.82
N TYR A 69 4.15 4.15 9.52
CA TYR A 69 5.11 4.39 8.46
C TYR A 69 5.32 5.90 8.25
N ARG A 70 6.42 6.44 8.77
CA ARG A 70 6.81 7.84 8.58
C ARG A 70 7.57 8.00 7.27
N ILE A 71 7.02 8.80 6.37
CA ILE A 71 7.72 9.23 5.16
C ILE A 71 8.47 10.52 5.50
N THR A 72 9.80 10.52 5.31
CA THR A 72 10.62 11.74 5.46
C THR A 72 10.86 12.35 4.08
N VAL A 73 10.82 13.68 4.00
CA VAL A 73 10.92 14.40 2.73
C VAL A 73 12.28 14.16 2.05
N ASN A 74 13.36 14.14 2.82
CA ASN A 74 14.70 13.79 2.33
C ASN A 74 14.78 12.36 1.75
N ALA A 75 14.03 11.40 2.28
CA ALA A 75 13.99 10.04 1.72
C ALA A 75 13.25 10.02 0.37
N LEU A 76 12.30 10.93 0.17
CA LEU A 76 11.59 11.11 -1.10
C LEU A 76 12.48 11.78 -2.15
N GLU A 77 13.25 12.80 -1.77
CA GLU A 77 14.25 13.45 -2.64
C GLU A 77 15.39 12.50 -3.02
N SER A 78 15.85 11.67 -2.07
CA SER A 78 16.87 10.64 -2.34
C SER A 78 16.36 9.51 -3.25
N SER A 79 15.04 9.43 -3.44
CA SER A 79 14.38 8.42 -4.27
C SER A 79 14.05 8.92 -5.67
N VAL A 80 14.35 10.19 -6.02
CA VAL A 80 14.28 10.66 -7.40
C VAL A 80 15.31 9.84 -8.19
N PRO A 81 14.87 8.88 -9.04
CA PRO A 81 15.79 7.88 -9.57
C PRO A 81 16.90 8.51 -10.39
N GLU A 82 16.59 9.61 -11.09
CA GLU A 82 17.52 10.32 -11.94
C GLU A 82 18.61 11.06 -11.16
N GLU A 83 18.27 11.79 -10.08
CA GLU A 83 19.27 12.51 -9.29
C GLU A 83 20.17 11.56 -8.49
N PHE A 84 19.60 10.50 -7.92
CA PHE A 84 20.38 9.45 -7.26
C PHE A 84 21.34 8.77 -8.25
N TRP A 85 20.83 8.38 -9.41
CA TRP A 85 21.63 7.70 -10.42
C TRP A 85 22.74 8.61 -10.97
N MET A 86 22.42 9.88 -11.24
CA MET A 86 23.40 10.87 -11.66
C MET A 86 24.46 11.14 -10.58
N LYS A 87 24.06 11.29 -9.32
CA LYS A 87 25.00 11.54 -8.22
C LYS A 87 25.96 10.37 -7.97
N HIS A 88 25.47 9.12 -8.09
CA HIS A 88 26.25 7.93 -7.74
C HIS A 88 26.98 7.30 -8.93
N PHE A 89 26.47 7.47 -10.16
CA PHE A 89 26.98 6.76 -11.35
C PHE A 89 27.36 7.67 -12.53
N ALA A 90 27.07 8.98 -12.54
CA ALA A 90 27.42 9.83 -13.68
C ALA A 90 28.93 10.02 -13.90
N SER A 91 29.75 9.84 -12.86
CA SER A 91 31.21 9.95 -12.95
C SER A 91 31.89 8.59 -13.14
N ASP A 92 31.14 7.49 -13.17
CA ASP A 92 31.72 6.16 -13.27
C ASP A 92 31.96 5.81 -14.74
N GLY A 93 33.22 5.62 -15.16
CA GLY A 93 33.57 5.44 -16.57
C GLY A 93 32.98 4.18 -17.24
N VAL A 94 32.39 3.28 -16.44
CA VAL A 94 31.68 2.08 -16.92
C VAL A 94 30.23 2.38 -17.34
N TRP A 95 29.57 3.37 -16.73
CA TRP A 95 28.14 3.67 -16.93
C TRP A 95 27.84 5.14 -17.28
N GLY A 96 28.68 6.07 -16.85
CA GLY A 96 28.70 7.48 -17.20
C GLY A 96 29.73 7.76 -18.29
N ASN A 97 29.44 7.35 -19.52
CA ASN A 97 30.19 7.87 -20.66
C ASN A 97 29.58 9.22 -21.08
N PRO A 98 30.30 10.36 -20.96
CA PRO A 98 29.78 11.69 -21.32
C PRO A 98 29.37 11.79 -22.79
N ASP A 99 29.84 10.89 -23.65
CA ASP A 99 29.51 10.88 -25.08
C ASP A 99 28.05 10.45 -25.37
N PHE A 100 27.34 9.81 -24.42
CA PHE A 100 25.99 9.29 -24.66
C PHE A 100 24.91 10.39 -24.71
N PHE A 101 25.09 11.49 -23.98
CA PHE A 101 24.12 12.59 -23.92
C PHE A 101 24.36 13.72 -24.93
N SER A 102 25.41 13.60 -25.75
CA SER A 102 25.79 14.60 -26.75
C SER A 102 24.78 14.78 -27.90
N HIS A 103 23.70 13.98 -27.95
CA HIS A 103 22.75 13.96 -29.07
C HIS A 103 21.41 14.67 -28.82
N GLN A 104 21.20 15.32 -27.67
CA GLN A 104 19.97 16.06 -27.38
C GLN A 104 20.15 17.59 -27.41
N LYS A 105 21.06 18.13 -28.24
CA LYS A 105 21.02 19.54 -28.68
C LYS A 105 21.64 19.71 -30.07
N LYS A 106 20.90 19.37 -31.12
CA LYS A 106 21.06 20.03 -32.42
C LYS A 106 19.69 20.49 -32.92
N LYS A 107 19.50 21.81 -32.87
CA LYS A 107 18.58 22.56 -33.73
C LYS A 107 19.01 22.40 -35.19
#